data_AF-A0A7W1LBN0-F1
#
_entry.id   AF-A0A7W1LBN0-F1
#
_cell.length_a   1.000
_cell.length_b   1.000
_cell.length_c   1.000
_cell.angle_alpha   90.00
_cell.angle_beta   90.00
_cell.angle_gamma   90.00
#
_symmetry.space_group_name_H-M   'P 1'
#
loop_
_entity.id
_entity.type
_entity.pdbx_description
1 polymer ?
#
loop_
_entity_poly.entity_id
_entity_poly.type
_entity_poly.pdbx_seq_one_letter_code
_entity_poly.pdbx_strand_id
1 'polypeptide(L)'
;MNLLPEEIEQIRDRKWRREEILKIETASEIETLVEDLGFCLGLTDSRTNLPSVYIAVCGRRDAHAPRNVQKDYEMSLAWTLKDEVMSRGKIYYAKLCKGRSMFVAPRLVPYFNAVWGVPKKQEKER
;
A
#
# COMPACT_ATOMS: atom_id res chain seq x y z
N MET A 1 -12.91 6.51 18.18
CA MET A 1 -12.40 6.74 16.81
C MET A 1 -12.37 8.25 16.65
N ASN A 2 -11.20 8.88 16.52
CA ASN A 2 -11.18 10.34 16.34
C ASN A 2 -11.68 10.62 14.92
N LEU A 3 -12.83 11.30 14.82
CA LEU A 3 -13.33 11.81 13.55
C LEU A 3 -12.28 12.80 13.03
N LEU A 4 -11.68 12.46 11.88
CA LEU A 4 -10.83 13.40 11.17
C LEU A 4 -11.71 14.42 10.46
N PRO A 5 -11.21 15.65 10.23
CA PRO A 5 -11.91 16.62 9.41
C PRO A 5 -12.22 16.04 8.02
N GLU A 6 -13.41 16.33 7.49
CA GLU A 6 -13.85 15.81 6.18
C GLU A 6 -12.88 16.19 5.05
N GLU A 7 -12.23 17.35 5.13
CA GLU A 7 -11.20 17.80 4.19
C GLU A 7 -10.02 16.80 4.09
N ILE A 8 -9.62 16.21 5.22
CA ILE A 8 -8.57 15.19 5.25
C ILE A 8 -9.06 13.90 4.59
N GLU A 9 -10.32 13.53 4.80
CA GLU A 9 -10.91 12.35 4.15
C GLU A 9 -11.06 12.55 2.64
N GLN A 10 -11.39 13.76 2.17
CA GLN A 10 -11.42 14.08 0.73
C GLN A 10 -10.03 13.98 0.07
N ILE A 11 -8.98 14.44 0.77
CA ILE A 11 -7.60 14.27 0.29
C ILE A 11 -7.27 12.77 0.20
N ARG A 12 -7.62 12.00 1.23
CA ARG A 12 -7.40 10.55 1.26
C ARG A 12 -8.19 9.81 0.19
N ASP A 13 -9.40 10.24 -0.16
CA ASP A 13 -10.17 9.62 -1.24
C ASP A 13 -9.42 9.66 -2.56
N ARG A 14 -8.93 10.86 -2.90
CA ARG A 14 -8.17 11.05 -4.13
C ARG A 14 -6.81 10.37 -4.07
N LYS A 15 -6.08 10.53 -2.96
CA LYS A 15 -4.71 10.02 -2.81
C LYS A 15 -4.66 8.51 -2.63
N TRP A 16 -5.62 7.91 -1.93
CA TRP A 16 -5.67 6.47 -1.64
C TRP A 16 -6.64 5.71 -2.56
N ARG A 17 -7.22 6.39 -3.54
CA ARG A 17 -8.04 5.80 -4.62
C ARG A 17 -9.31 5.16 -4.04
N ARG A 18 -9.98 5.91 -3.16
CA ARG A 18 -11.23 5.49 -2.49
C ARG A 18 -12.48 6.02 -3.21
N GLU A 19 -12.35 6.25 -4.51
CA GLU A 19 -13.44 6.64 -5.41
C GLU A 19 -13.47 5.64 -6.56
N GLU A 20 -14.67 5.23 -7.00
CA GLU A 20 -14.84 4.18 -8.02
C GLU A 20 -14.07 4.50 -9.31
N ILE A 21 -14.07 5.77 -9.72
CA ILE A 21 -13.36 6.24 -10.92
C ILE A 21 -11.83 6.23 -10.80
N LEU A 22 -11.29 6.05 -9.59
CA LEU A 22 -9.84 6.00 -9.31
C LEU A 22 -9.36 4.58 -8.99
N LYS A 23 -10.25 3.58 -9.06
CA LYS A 23 -9.95 2.20 -8.72
C LYS A 23 -8.76 1.67 -9.52
N ILE A 24 -7.95 0.86 -8.85
CA ILE A 24 -6.77 0.24 -9.44
C ILE A 24 -7.10 -1.18 -9.90
N GLU A 25 -6.69 -1.52 -11.12
CA GLU A 25 -6.93 -2.84 -11.72
C GLU A 25 -5.64 -3.50 -12.24
N THR A 26 -4.52 -2.77 -12.25
CA THR A 26 -3.24 -3.23 -12.81
C THR A 26 -2.05 -3.04 -11.88
N ALA A 27 -1.01 -3.84 -12.08
CA ALA A 27 0.24 -3.72 -11.32
C ALA A 27 0.95 -2.36 -11.55
N SER A 28 0.89 -1.82 -12.78
CA SER A 28 1.47 -0.50 -13.10
C SER A 28 0.81 0.67 -12.37
N GLU A 29 -0.49 0.56 -12.12
CA GLU A 29 -1.21 1.57 -11.34
C GLU A 29 -0.82 1.53 -9.87
N ILE A 30 -0.57 0.33 -9.31
CA ILE A 30 0.00 0.19 -7.96
C ILE A 30 1.40 0.83 -7.90
N GLU A 31 2.25 0.56 -8.89
CA GLU A 31 3.58 1.18 -8.98
C GLU A 31 3.46 2.71 -8.96
N THR A 32 2.53 3.26 -9.74
CA THR A 32 2.26 4.72 -9.79
C THR A 32 1.72 5.26 -8.47
N LEU A 33 0.79 4.53 -7.82
CA LEU A 33 0.25 4.88 -6.51
C LEU A 33 1.36 4.95 -5.46
N VAL A 34 2.22 3.93 -5.42
CA VAL A 34 3.30 3.83 -4.43
C VAL A 34 4.34 4.91 -4.70
N GLU A 35 4.64 5.25 -5.95
CA GLU A 35 5.56 6.34 -6.27
C GLU A 35 5.00 7.71 -5.83
N ASP A 36 3.71 7.98 -6.06
CA ASP A 36 3.02 9.21 -5.62
C ASP A 36 2.98 9.31 -4.08
N LEU A 37 2.53 8.26 -3.39
CA LEU A 37 2.39 8.28 -1.92
C LEU A 37 3.71 8.05 -1.17
N GLY A 38 4.71 7.46 -1.83
CA GLY A 38 5.94 6.99 -1.23
C GLY A 38 5.83 5.58 -0.62
N PHE A 39 4.70 5.23 -0.02
CA PHE A 39 4.45 3.87 0.47
C PHE A 39 2.96 3.54 0.55
N CYS A 40 2.64 2.25 0.54
CA CYS A 40 1.28 1.74 0.62
C CYS A 40 1.28 0.37 1.30
N LEU A 41 0.27 0.06 2.12
CA LEU A 41 0.07 -1.29 2.67
C LEU A 41 -0.39 -2.25 1.55
N GLY A 42 -0.20 -3.56 1.76
CA GLY A 42 -0.69 -4.56 0.81
C GLY A 42 -2.20 -4.77 0.93
N LEU A 43 -2.60 -5.60 1.88
CA LEU A 43 -3.93 -6.23 1.91
C LEU A 43 -4.74 -5.84 3.15
N THR A 44 -4.54 -4.62 3.65
CA THR A 44 -5.29 -4.11 4.80
C THR A 44 -6.53 -3.34 4.36
N ASP A 45 -7.57 -3.41 5.17
CA ASP A 45 -8.85 -2.76 4.91
C ASP A 45 -8.97 -1.42 5.68
N SER A 46 -10.13 -0.79 5.56
CA SER A 46 -10.43 0.54 6.15
C SER A 46 -10.31 0.62 7.68
N ARG A 47 -10.14 -0.52 8.39
CA ARG A 47 -9.85 -0.53 9.82
C ARG A 47 -8.42 -0.07 10.14
N THR A 48 -7.57 0.02 9.12
CA THR A 48 -6.22 0.58 9.20
C THR A 48 -6.17 1.96 8.57
N ASN A 49 -5.73 2.95 9.34
CA ASN A 49 -5.61 4.35 8.90
C ASN A 49 -4.36 4.62 8.04
N LEU A 50 -4.10 3.81 7.02
CA LEU A 50 -3.00 3.97 6.06
C LEU A 50 -3.47 3.58 4.65
N PRO A 51 -2.86 4.11 3.58
CA PRO A 51 -3.16 3.66 2.22
C PRO A 51 -2.90 2.17 2.08
N SER A 52 -3.71 1.48 1.27
CA SER A 52 -3.53 0.05 0.99
C SER A 52 -3.90 -0.28 -0.46
N VAL A 53 -3.21 -1.26 -1.06
CA VAL A 53 -3.56 -1.80 -2.38
C VAL A 53 -5.00 -2.31 -2.35
N TYR A 54 -5.41 -3.08 -1.34
CA TYR A 54 -6.79 -3.54 -1.22
C TYR A 54 -7.81 -2.40 -1.23
N ILE A 55 -7.58 -1.31 -0.47
CA ILE A 55 -8.47 -0.14 -0.45
C ILE A 55 -8.56 0.50 -1.85
N ALA A 56 -7.42 0.67 -2.52
CA ALA A 56 -7.35 1.25 -3.87
C ALA A 56 -8.02 0.36 -4.93
N VAL A 57 -7.95 -0.96 -4.77
CA VAL A 57 -8.68 -1.94 -5.60
C VAL A 57 -10.18 -1.92 -5.29
N CYS A 58 -10.58 -1.62 -4.05
CA CYS A 58 -12.00 -1.52 -3.72
C CYS A 58 -12.66 -0.22 -4.21
N GLY A 59 -11.90 0.86 -4.43
CA GLY A 59 -12.45 2.12 -4.93
C GLY A 59 -13.43 2.83 -3.99
N ARG A 60 -13.43 2.52 -2.68
CA ARG A 60 -14.40 3.07 -1.71
C ARG A 60 -13.84 3.25 -0.30
N ARG A 61 -14.41 4.19 0.46
CA ARG A 61 -13.99 4.52 1.84
C ARG A 61 -14.20 3.36 2.82
N ASP A 62 -15.32 2.66 2.69
CA ASP A 62 -15.78 1.58 3.56
C ASP A 62 -15.38 0.19 3.04
N ALA A 63 -14.19 0.10 2.43
CA ALA A 63 -13.60 -1.15 2.00
C ALA A 63 -13.25 -2.03 3.23
N HIS A 64 -14.15 -2.94 3.59
CA HIS A 64 -13.97 -3.92 4.67
C HIS A 64 -13.72 -5.30 4.08
N ALA A 65 -12.64 -5.95 4.53
CA ALA A 65 -12.36 -7.31 4.12
C ALA A 65 -13.49 -8.24 4.62
N PRO A 66 -14.14 -9.02 3.75
CA PRO A 66 -15.20 -9.94 4.15
C PRO A 66 -14.62 -11.11 4.95
N ARG A 67 -15.48 -11.79 5.72
CA ARG A 67 -15.04 -12.97 6.50
C ARG A 67 -14.44 -14.07 5.64
N ASN A 68 -15.03 -14.30 4.45
CA ASN A 68 -14.60 -15.33 3.51
C ASN A 68 -13.79 -14.72 2.37
N VAL A 69 -12.63 -14.15 2.70
CA VAL A 69 -11.74 -13.43 1.78
C VAL A 69 -11.39 -14.19 0.49
N GLN A 70 -11.34 -15.52 0.52
CA GLN A 70 -10.98 -16.35 -0.63
C GLN A 70 -12.02 -16.34 -1.76
N LYS A 71 -13.26 -15.94 -1.46
CA LYS A 71 -14.36 -15.86 -2.44
C LYS A 71 -14.61 -14.43 -2.93
N ASP A 72 -13.88 -13.47 -2.37
CA ASP A 72 -14.04 -12.06 -2.69
C ASP A 72 -13.21 -11.70 -3.92
N TYR A 73 -13.87 -11.10 -4.91
CA TYR A 73 -13.23 -10.74 -6.18
C TYR A 73 -12.14 -9.68 -5.97
N GLU A 74 -12.44 -8.64 -5.19
CA GLU A 74 -11.51 -7.52 -4.98
C GLU A 74 -10.29 -7.94 -4.17
N MET A 75 -10.47 -8.80 -3.17
CA MET A 75 -9.35 -9.39 -2.44
C MET A 75 -8.51 -10.30 -3.34
N SER A 76 -9.15 -11.13 -4.15
CA SER A 76 -8.44 -11.99 -5.11
C SER A 76 -7.61 -11.16 -6.08
N LEU A 77 -8.20 -10.10 -6.63
CA LEU A 77 -7.52 -9.16 -7.51
C LEU A 77 -6.35 -8.47 -6.79
N ALA A 78 -6.55 -7.95 -5.58
CA ALA A 78 -5.48 -7.32 -4.81
C ALA A 78 -4.32 -8.27 -4.51
N TRP A 79 -4.60 -9.56 -4.28
CA TRP A 79 -3.57 -10.60 -4.14
C TRP A 79 -2.80 -10.83 -5.43
N THR A 80 -3.49 -11.02 -6.56
CA THR A 80 -2.86 -11.20 -7.86
C THR A 80 -1.97 -10.00 -8.20
N LEU A 81 -2.48 -8.78 -8.05
CA LEU A 81 -1.73 -7.57 -8.35
C LEU A 81 -0.52 -7.39 -7.41
N LYS A 82 -0.65 -7.74 -6.12
CA LYS A 82 0.49 -7.75 -5.19
C LYS A 82 1.60 -8.67 -5.71
N ASP A 83 1.26 -9.88 -6.15
CA ASP A 83 2.24 -10.85 -6.64
C ASP A 83 2.85 -10.42 -7.99
N GLU A 84 2.07 -9.81 -8.88
CA GLU A 84 2.56 -9.21 -10.13
C GLU A 84 3.50 -8.02 -9.89
N VAL A 85 3.17 -7.14 -8.95
CA VAL A 85 4.04 -6.02 -8.58
C VAL A 85 5.37 -6.55 -8.02
N MET A 86 5.31 -7.59 -7.18
CA MET A 86 6.51 -8.22 -6.65
C MET A 86 7.36 -8.88 -7.76
N SER A 87 6.73 -9.54 -8.73
CA SER A 87 7.46 -10.16 -9.84
C SER A 87 8.13 -9.13 -10.74
N ARG A 88 7.51 -7.96 -10.93
CA ARG A 88 8.04 -6.84 -11.72
C ARG A 88 9.20 -6.11 -11.03
N GLY A 89 9.25 -6.12 -9.70
CA GLY A 89 10.39 -5.62 -8.92
C GLY A 89 10.68 -4.12 -9.03
N LYS A 90 9.73 -3.30 -9.49
CA LYS A 90 9.92 -1.86 -9.66
C LYS A 90 9.77 -1.04 -8.38
N ILE A 91 9.10 -1.60 -7.38
CA ILE A 91 8.92 -1.01 -6.05
C ILE A 91 9.31 -2.02 -4.99
N TYR A 92 9.73 -1.53 -3.82
CA TYR A 92 10.30 -2.38 -2.78
C TYR A 92 9.20 -2.98 -1.89
N TYR A 93 9.23 -4.30 -1.69
CA TYR A 93 8.33 -4.98 -0.76
C TYR A 93 8.98 -5.11 0.62
N ALA A 94 8.29 -4.67 1.67
CA ALA A 94 8.82 -4.58 3.02
C ALA A 94 7.77 -4.85 4.12
N LYS A 95 8.24 -4.89 5.37
CA LYS A 95 7.41 -4.98 6.57
C LYS A 95 7.82 -3.94 7.62
N LEU A 96 7.63 -2.67 7.30
CA LEU A 96 8.15 -1.55 8.11
C LEU A 96 7.23 -1.15 9.26
N CYS A 97 5.91 -1.23 9.08
CA CYS A 97 4.94 -0.80 10.08
C CYS A 97 4.19 -2.00 10.68
N LYS A 98 4.45 -2.31 11.96
CA LYS A 98 3.75 -3.36 12.73
C LYS A 98 3.74 -4.74 12.05
N GLY A 99 4.81 -5.08 11.31
CA GLY A 99 4.94 -6.35 10.60
C GLY A 99 4.00 -6.55 9.40
N ARG A 100 3.26 -5.50 8.99
CA ARG A 100 2.32 -5.56 7.87
C ARG A 100 3.04 -5.52 6.54
N SER A 101 2.48 -6.16 5.52
CA SER A 101 3.01 -6.07 4.16
C SER A 101 2.88 -4.65 3.62
N MET A 102 3.96 -4.14 3.05
CA MET A 102 4.07 -2.79 2.52
C MET A 102 4.82 -2.79 1.20
N PHE A 103 4.46 -1.85 0.34
CA PHE A 103 5.24 -1.42 -0.80
C PHE A 103 5.81 -0.03 -0.54
N VAL A 104 7.03 0.19 -0.98
CA VAL A 104 7.80 1.41 -0.77
C VAL A 104 8.41 1.86 -2.08
N ALA A 105 8.25 3.15 -2.40
CA ALA A 105 8.88 3.78 -3.55
C ALA A 105 10.41 3.65 -3.43
N PRO A 106 11.13 3.26 -4.49
CA PRO A 106 12.59 3.10 -4.45
C PRO A 106 13.32 4.33 -3.91
N ARG A 107 12.85 5.54 -4.24
CA ARG A 107 13.40 6.81 -3.73
C ARG A 107 13.36 6.95 -2.21
N LEU A 108 12.49 6.20 -1.52
CA LEU A 108 12.38 6.25 -0.07
C LEU A 108 13.26 5.23 0.67
N VAL A 109 13.78 4.22 -0.03
CA VAL A 109 14.61 3.17 0.58
C VAL A 109 15.84 3.74 1.32
N PRO A 110 16.59 4.72 0.79
CA PRO A 110 17.74 5.29 1.50
C PRO A 110 17.37 5.95 2.83
N TYR A 111 16.23 6.64 2.90
CA TYR A 111 15.78 7.29 4.14
C TYR A 111 15.40 6.27 5.21
N PHE A 112 14.78 5.17 4.80
CA PHE A 112 14.47 4.08 5.69
C PHE A 112 15.73 3.36 6.21
N ASN A 113 16.72 3.14 5.35
CA ASN A 113 18.04 2.64 5.78
C ASN A 113 18.74 3.61 6.73
N ALA A 114 18.57 4.92 6.57
CA ALA A 114 19.15 5.91 7.47
C ALA A 114 18.56 5.83 8.89
N VAL A 115 17.24 5.60 9.00
CA VAL A 115 16.55 5.50 10.30
C VAL A 115 16.79 4.16 10.99
N TRP A 116 16.77 3.04 10.25
CA TRP A 116 16.92 1.70 10.84
C TRP A 116 18.35 1.17 10.85
N GLY A 117 19.27 1.83 10.18
CA GLY A 117 20.64 1.37 10.00
C GLY A 117 20.78 0.36 8.87
N VAL A 118 22.02 -0.09 8.66
CA VAL A 118 22.37 -1.10 7.66
C VAL A 118 22.56 -2.46 8.33
N PRO A 119 22.24 -3.58 7.65
CA PRO A 119 22.57 -4.91 8.14
C PRO A 119 24.08 -5.06 8.40
N LYS A 120 24.48 -5.88 9.40
CA LYS A 120 25.89 -6.16 9.74
C LYS A 120 26.82 -6.41 8.54
N LYS A 121 26.32 -7.11 7.52
CA LYS A 121 27.08 -7.41 6.29
C LYS A 121 27.53 -6.16 5.51
N GLN A 122 26.85 -5.03 5.69
CA GLN A 122 27.12 -3.74 5.03
C GLN A 122 27.84 -2.75 5.96
N GLU A 123 28.27 -3.16 7.16
CA GLU A 123 29.03 -2.28 8.08
C GLU A 123 30.34 -1.78 7.46
N LYS A 124 30.99 -2.56 6.59
CA LYS A 124 32.28 -2.22 5.96
C LYS A 124 32.19 -1.15 4.87
N GLU A 125 30.99 -0.87 4.38
CA GLU A 125 30.74 0.11 3.30
C GLU A 125 30.37 1.51 3.85
N ARG A 126 30.34 1.65 5.18
CA ARG A 126 30.12 2.91 5.90
C ARG A 126 31.44 3.46 6.43
#